data_AF-A0A6P7GRL0-F1
#
_entry.id   AF-A0A6P7GRL0-F1
#
_cell.length_a   1.000
_cell.length_b   1.000
_cell.length_c   1.000
_cell.angle_alpha   90.00
_cell.angle_beta   90.00
_cell.angle_gamma   90.00
#
_symmetry.space_group_name_H-M   'P 1'
#
loop_
_entity.id
_entity.type
_entity.pdbx_description
1 polymer ?
#
loop_
_entity_poly.entity_id
_entity_poly.type
_entity_poly.pdbx_seq_one_letter_code
_entity_poly.pdbx_strand_id
1 'polypeptide(L)'
;MATVGVISSVSMIYFISTGIRPDANYIIVMALFEVIIIVSVFSNFGQTIYDESIKLNDVLYKCPWIYWNNKNRKMLIIMLISTKPLEVSCYKLVTLDHQILKKVSLNFS
;
A
#
# COMPACT_ATOMS: atom_id res chain seq x y z
N MET A 1 -10.85 -8.55 -2.11
CA MET A 1 -9.80 -8.68 -1.07
C MET A 1 -9.84 -7.55 -0.07
N ALA A 2 -9.81 -6.28 -0.47
CA ALA A 2 -9.91 -5.14 0.46
C ALA A 2 -11.19 -5.17 1.33
N THR A 3 -12.34 -5.47 0.74
CA THR A 3 -13.62 -5.62 1.45
C THR A 3 -13.61 -6.74 2.49
N VAL A 4 -12.91 -7.84 2.21
CA VAL A 4 -12.76 -8.98 3.13
C VAL A 4 -11.91 -8.58 4.34
N GLY A 5 -10.83 -7.81 4.12
CA GLY A 5 -9.99 -7.30 5.21
C GLY A 5 -10.72 -6.32 6.14
N VAL A 6 -11.60 -5.48 5.59
CA VAL A 6 -12.43 -4.56 6.39
C VAL A 6 -13.48 -5.32 7.20
N ILE A 7 -14.10 -6.36 6.62
CA ILE A 7 -15.10 -7.16 7.35
C ILE A 7 -14.42 -7.98 8.46
N SER A 8 -13.23 -8.54 8.22
CA SER A 8 -12.49 -9.28 9.25
C SER A 8 -12.06 -8.38 10.41
N SER A 9 -11.61 -7.15 10.13
CA SER A 9 -11.20 -6.21 11.18
C SER A 9 -12.36 -5.72 12.05
N VAL A 10 -13.50 -5.41 11.42
CA VAL A 10 -14.73 -5.05 12.15
C VAL A 10 -15.21 -6.20 13.04
N SER A 11 -15.15 -7.44 12.54
CA SER A 11 -15.52 -8.62 13.30
C SER A 11 -14.60 -8.84 14.50
N MET A 12 -13.28 -8.66 14.31
CA MET A 12 -12.28 -8.77 15.38
C MET A 12 -12.51 -7.74 16.50
N ILE A 13 -12.71 -6.46 16.13
CA ILE A 13 -12.98 -5.38 17.09
C ILE A 13 -14.27 -5.66 17.89
N TYR A 14 -15.29 -6.21 17.23
CA TYR A 14 -16.53 -6.63 17.88
C TYR A 14 -16.30 -7.78 18.87
N PHE A 15 -15.54 -8.81 18.51
CA PHE A 15 -15.18 -9.92 19.42
C PHE A 15 -14.38 -9.46 20.64
N ILE A 16 -13.46 -8.51 20.47
CA ILE A 16 -12.69 -7.91 21.57
C ILE A 16 -13.62 -7.10 22.49
N SER A 17 -14.49 -6.27 21.91
CA SER A 17 -15.36 -5.34 22.65
C SER A 17 -16.48 -6.03 23.43
N THR A 18 -16.95 -7.17 22.93
CA THR A 18 -18.04 -7.94 23.57
C THR A 18 -17.54 -8.87 24.68
N GLY A 19 -16.22 -9.00 24.88
CA GLY A 19 -15.65 -9.81 25.95
C GLY A 19 -16.07 -11.28 25.92
N ILE A 20 -16.51 -11.79 24.75
CA ILE A 20 -16.96 -13.17 24.55
C ILE A 20 -15.76 -14.06 24.77
N ARG A 21 -15.58 -14.56 26.01
CA ARG A 21 -14.44 -15.37 26.45
C ARG A 21 -13.97 -16.32 25.36
N PRO A 22 -12.83 -16.05 24.73
CA PRO A 22 -12.16 -17.02 23.91
C PRO A 22 -10.85 -17.38 24.62
N ASP A 23 -10.42 -18.63 24.53
CA ASP A 23 -9.08 -18.98 24.98
C ASP A 23 -8.09 -17.99 24.34
N ALA A 24 -7.27 -17.30 25.14
CA ALA A 24 -6.48 -16.13 24.70
C ALA A 24 -5.69 -16.39 23.39
N ASN A 25 -5.34 -17.66 23.16
CA ASN A 25 -4.74 -18.18 21.94
C ASN A 25 -5.57 -17.88 20.68
N TYR A 26 -6.90 -17.99 20.70
CA TYR A 26 -7.76 -17.77 19.53
C TYR A 26 -7.81 -16.30 19.11
N ILE A 27 -7.88 -15.36 20.05
CA ILE A 27 -7.76 -13.92 19.74
C ILE A 27 -6.41 -13.62 19.12
N ILE A 28 -5.32 -14.15 19.70
CA ILE A 28 -3.96 -13.88 19.21
C ILE A 28 -3.80 -14.40 17.78
N VAL A 29 -4.31 -15.60 17.46
CA VAL A 29 -4.24 -16.17 16.10
C VAL A 29 -5.06 -15.34 15.11
N MET A 30 -6.26 -14.90 15.46
CA MET A 30 -7.06 -14.02 14.60
C MET A 30 -6.38 -12.67 14.37
N ALA A 31 -5.76 -12.09 15.40
CA ALA A 31 -5.02 -10.83 15.30
C ALA A 31 -3.85 -10.96 14.31
N LEU A 32 -3.08 -12.04 14.42
CA LEU A 32 -1.93 -12.29 13.54
C LEU A 32 -2.38 -12.48 12.09
N PHE A 33 -3.46 -13.23 11.87
CA PHE A 33 -4.03 -13.42 10.54
C PHE A 33 -4.53 -12.11 9.94
N GLU A 34 -5.15 -11.25 10.74
CA GLU A 34 -5.62 -9.93 10.32
C GLU A 34 -4.44 -9.02 9.90
N VAL A 35 -3.36 -8.99 10.67
CA VAL A 35 -2.15 -8.23 10.32
C VAL A 35 -1.58 -8.70 8.97
N ILE A 36 -1.56 -10.01 8.71
CA ILE A 36 -1.10 -10.56 7.43
C ILE A 36 -1.99 -10.10 6.27
N ILE A 37 -3.32 -10.11 6.45
CA ILE A 37 -4.27 -9.65 5.43
C ILE A 37 -4.05 -8.15 5.17
N ILE A 38 -3.95 -7.33 6.22
CA ILE A 38 -3.76 -5.89 6.11
C ILE A 38 -2.46 -5.61 5.35
N VAL A 39 -1.34 -6.20 5.76
CA VAL A 39 -0.04 -6.00 5.08
C VAL A 39 -0.11 -6.41 3.61
N SER A 40 -0.80 -7.51 3.29
CA SER A 40 -0.95 -7.99 1.91
C SER A 40 -1.82 -7.05 1.07
N VAL A 41 -2.89 -6.48 1.63
CA VAL A 41 -3.74 -5.51 0.92
C VAL A 41 -2.97 -4.22 0.70
N PHE A 42 -2.29 -3.70 1.73
CA PHE A 42 -1.49 -2.47 1.62
C PHE A 42 -0.33 -2.61 0.64
N SER A 43 0.34 -3.76 0.57
CA SER A 43 1.41 -3.98 -0.42
C SER A 43 0.88 -3.98 -1.85
N ASN A 44 -0.26 -4.63 -2.11
CA ASN A 44 -0.88 -4.64 -3.45
C ASN A 44 -1.33 -3.23 -3.88
N PHE A 45 -1.94 -2.46 -2.96
CA PHE A 45 -2.29 -1.06 -3.24
C PHE A 45 -1.06 -0.19 -3.47
N GLY A 46 -0.02 -0.35 -2.63
CA GLY A 46 1.25 0.35 -2.78
C GLY A 46 1.89 0.08 -4.14
N GLN A 47 1.92 -1.19 -4.56
CA GLN A 47 2.44 -1.59 -5.87
C GLN A 47 1.63 -0.98 -7.03
N THR A 48 0.30 -1.03 -6.95
CA THR A 48 -0.57 -0.46 -8.01
C THR A 48 -0.34 1.04 -8.14
N ILE A 49 -0.22 1.77 -7.03
CA ILE A 49 0.08 3.20 -7.03
C ILE A 49 1.46 3.47 -7.61
N TYR A 50 2.45 2.64 -7.29
CA TYR A 50 3.80 2.75 -7.82
C TYR A 50 3.83 2.55 -9.35
N ASP A 51 3.18 1.50 -9.84
CA ASP A 51 3.12 1.18 -11.27
C ASP A 51 2.41 2.28 -12.07
N GLU A 52 1.26 2.76 -11.57
CA GLU A 52 0.54 3.88 -12.19
C GLU A 52 1.33 5.19 -12.12
N SER A 53 2.12 5.42 -11.06
CA SER A 53 3.00 6.60 -10.96
C SER A 53 4.11 6.56 -12.02
N ILE A 54 4.71 5.40 -12.28
CA ILE A 54 5.71 5.23 -13.35
C ILE A 54 5.07 5.49 -14.72
N LYS A 55 3.89 4.91 -14.96
CA LYS A 55 3.17 5.11 -16.22
C LYS A 55 2.79 6.56 -16.44
N LEU A 56 2.32 7.26 -15.39
CA LEU A 56 2.03 8.69 -15.43
C LEU A 56 3.30 9.48 -15.77
N ASN A 57 4.43 9.13 -15.16
CA ASN A 57 5.71 9.77 -15.43
C ASN A 57 6.15 9.61 -16.91
N ASP A 58 6.04 8.40 -17.48
CA ASP A 58 6.33 8.13 -18.90
C ASP A 58 5.42 8.93 -19.85
N VAL A 59 4.12 9.03 -19.52
CA VAL A 59 3.17 9.85 -20.29
C VAL A 59 3.53 11.33 -20.23
N LEU A 60 3.89 11.86 -19.05
CA LEU A 60 4.30 13.25 -18.90
C LEU A 60 5.56 13.57 -19.73
N TYR A 61 6.52 12.65 -19.83
CA TYR A 61 7.70 12.81 -20.68
C TYR A 61 7.38 12.77 -22.18
N LYS A 62 6.41 11.94 -22.61
CA LYS A 62 5.99 11.82 -24.02
C LYS A 62 5.05 12.92 -24.49
N CYS A 63 4.51 13.75 -23.59
CA CYS A 63 3.63 14.85 -23.96
C CYS A 63 4.38 15.91 -24.78
N PRO A 64 3.75 16.52 -25.80
CA PRO A 64 4.38 17.53 -26.65
C PRO A 64 4.44 18.90 -25.95
N TRP A 65 5.18 18.97 -24.84
CA TRP A 65 5.33 20.12 -23.95
C TRP A 65 5.94 21.36 -24.64
N ILE A 66 6.60 21.15 -25.78
CA ILE A 66 7.17 22.21 -26.62
C ILE A 66 6.09 23.16 -27.15
N TYR A 67 4.85 22.70 -27.35
CA TYR A 67 3.76 23.54 -27.86
C TYR A 67 2.87 24.13 -26.74
N TRP A 68 3.21 23.91 -25.47
CA TRP A 68 2.37 24.34 -24.34
C TRP A 68 2.69 25.77 -23.87
N ASN A 69 1.67 26.46 -23.34
CA ASN A 69 1.82 27.74 -22.64
C ASN A 69 2.75 27.58 -21.41
N ASN A 70 3.50 28.63 -21.07
CA ASN A 70 4.28 28.77 -19.82
C ASN A 70 3.53 28.32 -18.56
N LYS A 71 2.22 28.58 -18.43
CA LYS A 71 1.44 28.10 -17.28
C LYS A 71 1.39 26.55 -17.20
N ASN A 72 1.15 25.90 -18.33
CA ASN A 72 1.05 24.44 -18.41
C ASN A 72 2.43 23.78 -18.28
N ARG A 73 3.48 24.41 -18.83
CA ARG A 73 4.87 23.95 -18.63
C ARG A 73 5.29 24.00 -17.16
N LYS A 74 4.93 25.05 -16.42
CA LYS A 74 5.18 25.12 -14.97
C LYS A 74 4.45 24.01 -14.22
N MET A 75 3.19 23.74 -14.57
CA MET A 75 2.41 22.65 -13.97
C MET A 75 3.02 21.27 -14.26
N LEU A 76 3.49 21.04 -15.50
CA LEU A 76 4.20 19.82 -15.89
C LEU A 76 5.46 19.60 -15.05
N ILE A 77 6.28 20.64 -14.85
CA ILE A 77 7.49 20.56 -14.02
C ILE A 77 7.15 20.20 -12.56
N ILE A 78 6.10 20.82 -12.00
CA ILE A 78 5.63 20.49 -10.65
C ILE A 78 5.21 19.02 -10.58
N MET A 79 4.42 18.54 -11.55
CA MET A 79 4.03 17.15 -11.61
C MET A 79 5.24 16.22 -11.71
N LEU A 80 6.21 16.48 -12.60
CA LEU A 80 7.42 15.65 -12.72
C LEU A 80 8.23 15.59 -11.42
N ILE A 81 8.35 16.71 -10.69
CA ILE A 81 9.06 16.75 -9.41
C ILE A 81 8.30 15.96 -8.33
N SER A 82 6.97 16.03 -8.35
CA SER A 82 6.09 15.31 -7.43
C SER A 82 5.94 13.81 -7.77
N THR A 83 6.17 13.41 -9.02
CA THR A 83 6.07 12.01 -9.49
C THR A 83 7.40 11.26 -9.35
N LYS A 84 8.29 11.69 -8.43
CA LYS A 84 9.30 10.77 -7.89
C LYS A 84 8.55 9.56 -7.33
N PRO A 85 9.05 8.32 -7.55
CA PRO A 85 8.31 7.11 -7.22
C PRO A 85 7.71 7.26 -5.83
N LEU A 86 6.39 7.30 -5.78
CA LEU A 86 5.62 7.45 -4.55
C LEU A 86 5.76 6.12 -3.81
N GLU A 87 6.92 5.94 -3.18
CA GLU A 87 7.17 4.83 -2.30
C GLU A 87 6.34 5.10 -1.05
N VAL A 88 5.24 4.36 -0.92
CA VAL A 88 4.51 4.26 0.34
C VAL A 88 5.41 3.49 1.30
N SER A 89 6.40 4.17 1.86
CA SER A 89 7.25 3.60 2.91
C SER A 89 6.50 3.72 4.22
N CYS A 90 6.28 2.59 4.91
CA CYS A 90 5.86 2.66 6.31
C CYS A 90 7.07 3.14 7.12
N TYR A 91 7.07 4.41 7.52
CA TYR A 91 8.07 5.01 8.42
C TYR A 91 9.54 4.81 7.99
N LYS A 92 9.87 4.78 6.68
CA LYS A 92 11.22 4.48 6.14
C LYS A 92 11.82 3.13 6.56
N LEU A 93 11.06 2.26 7.23
CA LEU A 93 11.56 0.97 7.71
C LEU A 93 11.43 -0.12 6.63
N VAL A 94 10.38 -0.07 5.82
CA VAL A 94 10.16 -1.04 4.74
C VAL A 94 9.43 -0.40 3.56
N THR A 95 9.99 -0.53 2.36
CA THR A 95 9.29 -0.27 1.10
C THR A 95 8.28 -1.39 0.88
N LEU A 96 6.99 -1.06 0.85
CA LEU A 96 5.88 -1.97 0.59
C LEU A 96 5.89 -2.44 -0.87
N ASP A 97 6.85 -3.29 -1.20
CA ASP A 97 7.02 -3.99 -2.47
C ASP A 97 6.78 -5.49 -2.24
N HIS A 98 6.48 -6.24 -3.30
CA HIS A 98 6.36 -7.70 -3.34
C HIS A 98 7.58 -8.43 -2.71
N GLN A 99 8.71 -7.74 -2.61
CA GLN A 99 9.93 -8.19 -1.93
C GLN A 99 9.77 -8.38 -0.42
N ILE A 100 8.85 -7.68 0.26
CA ILE A 100 8.58 -7.91 1.69
C ILE A 100 8.05 -9.32 1.90
N LEU A 101 7.08 -9.74 1.08
CA LEU A 101 6.48 -11.08 1.18
C LEU A 101 7.54 -12.17 0.99
N LYS A 102 8.48 -11.97 0.06
CA LYS A 102 9.63 -12.87 -0.13
C LYS A 102 10.59 -12.87 1.07
N LYS A 103 10.96 -11.70 1.61
CA LYS A 103 11.85 -11.59 2.79
C LYS A 103 11.24 -12.18 4.06
N VAL A 104 9.93 -12.04 4.24
CA VAL A 104 9.21 -12.68 5.34
C VAL A 104 9.26 -14.20 5.16
N SER A 105 8.92 -14.73 3.99
CA SER A 105 8.95 -16.19 3.76
C SER A 105 10.33 -16.85 3.97
N LEU A 106 11.42 -16.11 3.72
CA LEU A 106 12.79 -16.62 3.87
C LEU A 106 13.34 -16.57 5.31
N ASN A 107 12.78 -15.72 6.19
CA ASN A 107 13.17 -15.69 7.61
C ASN A 107 12.41 -16.72 8.46
N PHE A 108 11.39 -17.35 7.90
CA PHE A 108 10.58 -18.38 8.55
C PHE A 108 10.94 -19.81 8.10
N SER A 109 11.95 -19.99 7.23
CA SER A 109 12.53 -21.29 6.85
C SER A 109 13.92 -21.47 7.43
#